data_AF-A0A969TQ08-F1
#
_entry.id   AF-A0A969TQ08-F1
#
_cell.length_a   1.000
_cell.length_b   1.000
_cell.length_c   1.000
_cell.angle_alpha   90.00
_cell.angle_beta   90.00
_cell.angle_gamma   90.00
#
_symmetry.space_group_name_H-M   'P 1'
#
loop_
_entity.id
_entity.type
_entity.pdbx_description
1 polymer ?
#
loop_
_entity_poly.entity_id
_entity_poly.type
_entity_poly.pdbx_seq_one_letter_code
_entity_poly.pdbx_strand_id
1 'polypeptide(L)'
;MIQIENNEAIRINARKTDAFDIFNFQYYIGANPYLNTRSQVFDFALTGNSEPLPIEDYVSIISDRYPHLGEETYESYAHLFARTVAEVGKLDMGLHLDSTSVASHPNYARIAVRSLHERTTREVIYFVWDWFEAIAQNEGISFDEPIKTLQNKFRLSVYGGPTVYALLRTADAKKIPTFYLWDEGLMQYGYGKKQIRGIATTFDSDSHIDSDFTTRKDDCKAFLRTLGFPVPQGEIVVFQREALAVAKEIGYPVAVKPVVGHKGIGVTAEVQNDDELLSAFDRACRAIPAHERIRVIVEKSISGYDFRLLCVNGRFIAATERRPASVIGDGNSTIDELIDRENRKPERLDTPTSPLSKIQRDAAMEYYLEEQGLSLDSVIDRDRIVYLRKVANLSSGGVSIDATRTIHPDNIILVQDIAQHFRLTCLGIDVITPNLAQSWQEGNFAILEINSAPGIFMHLNPAVGESVDVPSHILETFFESGTSARIPIMTFNKISVRELQETIDRILLQHPDWTIGAVCRDAIFVNRSEKVLCKDYNTNVQNLLRHPKLDLLIAEYDGNTLEEAGMFYTGSNMVVLDNPSEIEKVLIRDVFDDSTVIIKEGDKISIRRKGLLEQYTLEAGEPFTRVYLKEIGTIV
;
A
#
# COMPACT_ATOMS: atom_id res chain seq x y z
N MET A 1 -10.87 61.65 7.17
CA MET A 1 -12.01 60.85 7.68
C MET A 1 -11.77 59.44 7.24
N ILE A 2 -11.43 58.60 8.20
CA ILE A 2 -11.05 57.19 8.04
C ILE A 2 -12.35 56.43 7.75
N GLN A 3 -12.44 55.81 6.58
CA GLN A 3 -13.47 54.82 6.32
C GLN A 3 -12.89 53.49 6.81
N ILE A 4 -13.31 53.11 8.01
CA ILE A 4 -13.08 51.79 8.59
C ILE A 4 -13.93 50.85 7.72
N GLU A 5 -13.30 50.20 6.73
CA GLU A 5 -13.90 49.03 6.10
C GLU A 5 -13.87 47.90 7.12
N ASN A 6 -15.08 47.47 7.50
CA ASN A 6 -15.33 46.32 8.35
C ASN A 6 -14.58 45.11 7.79
N ASN A 7 -13.68 44.57 8.61
CA ASN A 7 -13.03 43.29 8.41
C ASN A 7 -14.06 42.18 8.72
N GLU A 8 -15.09 42.04 7.87
CA GLU A 8 -15.93 40.84 7.89
C GLU A 8 -15.04 39.67 7.48
N ALA A 9 -14.83 38.72 8.38
CA ALA A 9 -14.18 37.45 8.07
C ALA A 9 -14.89 36.84 6.85
N ILE A 10 -14.20 36.82 5.70
CA ILE A 10 -14.75 36.34 4.44
C ILE A 10 -15.18 34.88 4.66
N ARG A 11 -16.50 34.64 4.68
CA ARG A 11 -17.06 33.29 4.74
C ARG A 11 -16.95 32.65 3.38
N ILE A 12 -16.20 31.57 3.30
CA ILE A 12 -16.04 30.83 2.04
C ILE A 12 -16.88 29.55 2.09
N ASN A 13 -16.91 28.84 3.22
CA ASN A 13 -17.66 27.59 3.36
C ASN A 13 -18.68 27.57 4.51
N ALA A 14 -18.44 28.33 5.58
CA ALA A 14 -19.28 28.31 6.79
C ALA A 14 -20.74 28.75 6.61
N ARG A 15 -21.65 28.01 7.24
CA ARG A 15 -23.08 28.35 7.41
C ARG A 15 -23.22 29.51 8.40
N LYS A 16 -24.42 30.09 8.48
CA LYS A 16 -24.70 31.20 9.42
C LYS A 16 -24.57 30.83 10.89
N THR A 17 -24.73 29.56 11.21
CA THR A 17 -24.70 29.00 12.56
C THR A 17 -23.32 28.52 12.98
N ASP A 18 -22.38 28.41 12.04
CA ASP A 18 -21.10 27.75 12.30
C ASP A 18 -20.14 28.67 13.07
N ALA A 19 -19.46 28.13 14.08
CA ALA A 19 -18.45 28.80 14.88
C ALA A 19 -17.10 28.87 14.15
N PHE A 20 -16.82 27.91 13.25
CA PHE A 20 -15.58 27.80 12.49
C PHE A 20 -15.82 27.84 10.97
N ASP A 21 -14.82 28.30 10.21
CA ASP A 21 -14.76 28.19 8.74
C ASP A 21 -13.46 27.51 8.32
N ILE A 22 -13.53 26.73 7.25
CA ILE A 22 -12.40 26.04 6.63
C ILE A 22 -12.33 26.42 5.15
N PHE A 23 -11.19 26.86 4.63
CA PHE A 23 -11.08 27.36 3.26
C PHE A 23 -9.66 27.24 2.70
N ASN A 24 -9.44 27.70 1.45
CA ASN A 24 -8.13 27.66 0.77
C ASN A 24 -7.47 26.27 0.77
N PHE A 25 -8.22 25.25 0.36
CA PHE A 25 -7.69 23.89 0.26
C PHE A 25 -6.65 23.75 -0.84
N GLN A 26 -5.50 23.19 -0.49
CA GLN A 26 -4.42 22.89 -1.41
C GLN A 26 -3.77 21.55 -1.06
N TYR A 27 -3.58 20.71 -2.07
CA TYR A 27 -2.93 19.41 -1.91
C TYR A 27 -1.50 19.44 -2.42
N TYR A 28 -0.56 19.02 -1.58
CA TYR A 28 0.85 18.91 -1.92
C TYR A 28 1.21 17.43 -2.04
N ILE A 29 1.78 17.04 -3.18
CA ILE A 29 2.17 15.66 -3.50
C ILE A 29 3.46 15.20 -2.81
N GLY A 30 4.22 16.13 -2.24
CA GLY A 30 5.46 15.86 -1.51
C GLY A 30 5.78 16.96 -0.49
N ALA A 31 7.06 17.15 -0.18
CA ALA A 31 7.50 18.14 0.81
C ALA A 31 7.06 19.56 0.40
N ASN A 32 6.65 20.37 1.36
CA ASN A 32 6.08 21.69 1.13
C ASN A 32 6.42 22.62 2.30
N PRO A 33 6.08 23.93 2.22
CA PRO A 33 6.48 24.89 3.25
C PRO A 33 6.03 24.55 4.68
N TYR A 34 4.96 23.75 4.81
CA TYR A 34 4.31 23.43 6.07
C TYR A 34 4.70 22.05 6.62
N LEU A 35 4.94 21.07 5.74
CA LEU A 35 5.34 19.70 6.11
C LEU A 35 6.37 19.12 5.13
N ASN A 36 7.33 18.34 5.63
CA ASN A 36 8.32 17.63 4.81
C ASN A 36 7.76 16.35 4.15
N THR A 37 6.45 16.30 3.90
CA THR A 37 5.75 15.16 3.33
C THR A 37 4.47 15.63 2.63
N ARG A 38 3.88 14.75 1.83
CA ARG A 38 2.59 14.97 1.18
C ARG A 38 1.52 15.36 2.21
N SER A 39 0.78 16.42 1.92
CA SER A 39 -0.19 16.97 2.88
C SER A 39 -1.37 17.66 2.20
N GLN A 40 -2.48 17.65 2.92
CA GLN A 40 -3.58 18.56 2.67
C GLN A 40 -3.38 19.81 3.52
N VAL A 41 -3.36 20.97 2.89
CA VAL A 41 -3.25 22.27 3.54
C VAL A 41 -4.55 23.05 3.36
N PHE A 42 -4.98 23.75 4.40
CA PHE A 42 -6.18 24.57 4.41
C PHE A 42 -6.09 25.61 5.53
N ASP A 43 -6.89 26.66 5.42
CA ASP A 43 -7.02 27.70 6.42
C ASP A 43 -8.24 27.42 7.32
N PHE A 44 -8.09 27.66 8.62
CA PHE A 44 -9.09 27.45 9.67
C PHE A 44 -9.29 28.74 10.45
N ALA A 45 -10.52 29.22 10.59
CA ALA A 45 -10.80 30.49 11.26
C ALA A 45 -12.06 30.42 12.13
N LEU A 46 -12.13 31.31 13.12
CA LEU A 46 -13.37 31.60 13.84
C LEU A 46 -14.25 32.52 13.00
N THR A 47 -15.54 32.23 12.89
CA THR A 47 -16.46 33.04 12.08
C THR A 47 -16.97 34.29 12.79
N GLY A 48 -16.93 34.29 14.13
CA GLY A 48 -17.50 35.33 14.99
C GLY A 48 -19.04 35.35 15.08
N ASN A 49 -19.74 34.36 14.49
CA ASN A 49 -21.21 34.33 14.45
C ASN A 49 -21.87 33.50 15.55
N SER A 50 -21.13 32.50 16.05
CA SER A 50 -21.46 31.70 17.21
C SER A 50 -20.21 31.64 18.09
N GLU A 51 -20.38 31.76 19.40
CA GLU A 51 -19.26 31.58 20.32
C GLU A 51 -18.99 30.08 20.49
N PRO A 52 -17.77 29.59 20.20
CA PRO A 52 -17.45 28.20 20.48
C PRO A 52 -17.44 27.96 22.00
N LEU A 53 -17.79 26.74 22.41
CA LEU A 53 -17.54 26.27 23.77
C LEU A 53 -16.05 26.37 24.14
N PRO A 54 -15.69 26.42 25.43
CA PRO A 54 -14.32 26.27 25.89
C PRO A 54 -13.61 25.06 25.24
N ILE A 55 -12.33 25.20 24.91
CA ILE A 55 -11.55 24.14 24.24
C ILE A 55 -11.53 22.84 25.06
N GLU A 56 -11.59 22.93 26.38
CA GLU A 56 -11.63 21.80 27.30
C GLU A 56 -12.88 20.93 27.10
N ASP A 57 -14.02 21.54 26.74
CA ASP A 57 -15.26 20.81 26.45
C ASP A 57 -15.13 20.01 25.15
N TYR A 58 -14.48 20.58 24.12
CA TYR A 58 -14.15 19.84 22.89
C TYR A 58 -13.22 18.67 23.18
N VAL A 59 -12.14 18.91 23.95
CA VAL A 59 -11.19 17.86 24.34
C VAL A 59 -11.93 16.74 25.06
N SER A 60 -12.79 17.07 26.03
CA SER A 60 -13.59 16.09 26.77
C SER A 60 -14.43 15.21 25.83
N ILE A 61 -15.23 15.82 24.95
CA ILE A 61 -16.13 15.08 24.04
C ILE A 61 -15.35 14.25 23.02
N ILE A 62 -14.25 14.79 22.48
CA ILE A 62 -13.41 14.08 21.51
C ILE A 62 -12.73 12.87 22.18
N SER A 63 -12.34 13.01 23.45
CA SER A 63 -11.65 11.97 24.22
C SER A 63 -12.55 10.77 24.56
N ASP A 64 -13.88 10.96 24.58
CA ASP A 64 -14.83 9.84 24.73
C ASP A 64 -14.65 8.80 23.61
N ARG A 65 -14.25 9.22 22.40
CA ARG A 65 -13.92 8.32 21.28
C ARG A 65 -12.43 8.04 21.16
N TYR A 66 -11.57 9.05 21.36
CA TYR A 66 -10.12 8.96 21.20
C TYR A 66 -9.40 9.34 22.50
N PRO A 67 -9.32 8.43 23.50
CA PRO A 67 -8.86 8.78 24.85
C PRO A 67 -7.48 9.44 24.92
N HIS A 68 -6.56 9.06 24.03
CA HIS A 68 -5.20 9.62 24.00
C HIS A 68 -5.16 11.10 23.64
N LEU A 69 -6.17 11.64 22.95
CA LEU A 69 -6.25 13.08 22.68
C LEU A 69 -6.56 13.88 23.96
N GLY A 70 -7.16 13.25 24.97
CA GLY A 70 -7.39 13.87 26.28
C GLY A 70 -6.14 13.97 27.16
N GLU A 71 -5.08 13.26 26.79
CA GLU A 71 -3.78 13.29 27.48
C GLU A 71 -2.86 14.41 26.95
N GLU A 72 -3.22 15.04 25.83
CA GLU A 72 -2.48 16.12 25.18
C GLU A 72 -2.98 17.50 25.66
N THR A 73 -2.16 18.55 25.48
CA THR A 73 -2.57 19.95 25.69
C THR A 73 -2.52 20.73 24.37
N TYR A 74 -3.47 21.65 24.18
CA TYR A 74 -3.68 22.34 22.91
C TYR A 74 -3.61 23.86 23.09
N GLU A 75 -2.78 24.53 22.31
CA GLU A 75 -2.61 25.99 22.38
C GLU A 75 -3.79 26.77 21.78
N SER A 76 -4.56 26.14 20.88
CA SER A 76 -5.70 26.76 20.20
C SER A 76 -6.65 25.72 19.61
N TYR A 77 -7.86 26.14 19.24
CA TYR A 77 -8.81 25.29 18.50
C TYR A 77 -8.20 24.73 17.21
N ALA A 78 -7.32 25.48 16.54
CA ALA A 78 -6.64 25.02 15.33
C ALA A 78 -5.70 23.84 15.59
N HIS A 79 -5.00 23.83 16.75
CA HIS A 79 -4.16 22.71 17.15
C HIS A 79 -4.98 21.46 17.47
N LEU A 80 -6.06 21.62 18.24
CA LEU A 80 -6.98 20.52 18.51
C LEU A 80 -7.59 19.99 17.20
N PHE A 81 -8.09 20.88 16.34
CA PHE A 81 -8.67 20.52 15.04
C PHE A 81 -7.70 19.74 14.17
N ALA A 82 -6.45 20.21 14.03
CA ALA A 82 -5.42 19.52 13.26
C ALA A 82 -5.16 18.10 13.80
N ARG A 83 -5.08 17.95 15.12
CA ARG A 83 -4.84 16.65 15.78
C ARG A 83 -6.04 15.72 15.64
N THR A 84 -7.27 16.23 15.77
CA THR A 84 -8.49 15.45 15.51
C THR A 84 -8.58 15.00 14.05
N VAL A 85 -8.25 15.87 13.09
CA VAL A 85 -8.20 15.51 11.65
C VAL A 85 -7.18 14.41 11.40
N ALA A 86 -5.98 14.49 12.00
CA ALA A 86 -4.97 13.44 11.85
C ALA A 86 -5.44 12.11 12.44
N GLU A 87 -6.07 12.12 13.61
CA GLU A 87 -6.56 10.91 14.27
C GLU A 87 -7.73 10.28 13.50
N VAL A 88 -8.77 11.05 13.17
CA VAL A 88 -9.90 10.57 12.35
C VAL A 88 -9.42 10.16 10.96
N GLY A 89 -8.36 10.80 10.44
CA GLY A 89 -7.69 10.46 9.19
C GLY A 89 -7.05 9.06 9.18
N LYS A 90 -6.92 8.40 10.34
CA LYS A 90 -6.54 6.99 10.43
C LYS A 90 -7.70 6.04 10.11
N LEU A 91 -8.92 6.57 10.01
CA LEU A 91 -10.14 5.92 9.54
C LEU A 91 -10.54 4.65 10.31
N ASP A 92 -10.08 4.48 11.55
CA ASP A 92 -10.18 3.21 12.30
C ASP A 92 -9.57 2.02 11.52
N MET A 93 -8.59 2.32 10.65
CA MET A 93 -7.84 1.36 9.84
C MET A 93 -6.36 1.32 10.28
N GLY A 94 -5.97 2.05 11.32
CA GLY A 94 -4.56 2.12 11.74
C GLY A 94 -3.65 2.71 10.65
N LEU A 95 -4.12 3.74 9.93
CA LEU A 95 -3.27 4.40 8.94
C LEU A 95 -2.13 5.20 9.62
N HIS A 96 -0.97 5.36 8.98
CA HIS A 96 0.22 6.02 9.55
C HIS A 96 0.32 7.50 9.11
N LEU A 97 -0.72 8.28 9.43
CA LEU A 97 -0.90 9.68 8.99
C LEU A 97 -0.85 10.67 10.17
N ASP A 98 0.24 10.67 10.94
CA ASP A 98 0.29 11.37 12.23
C ASP A 98 0.78 12.83 12.18
N SER A 99 1.41 13.24 11.08
CA SER A 99 2.11 14.54 11.03
C SER A 99 1.16 15.69 10.74
N THR A 100 1.23 16.72 11.57
CA THR A 100 0.46 17.96 11.43
C THR A 100 1.35 19.18 11.64
N SER A 101 0.95 20.31 11.08
CA SER A 101 1.58 21.62 11.30
C SER A 101 0.50 22.69 11.35
N VAL A 102 0.68 23.68 12.24
CA VAL A 102 -0.24 24.81 12.41
C VAL A 102 0.58 26.09 12.41
N ALA A 103 0.25 27.01 11.50
CA ALA A 103 0.86 28.32 11.41
C ALA A 103 -0.19 29.41 11.68
N SER A 104 0.03 30.23 12.70
CA SER A 104 -0.91 31.28 13.11
C SER A 104 -0.78 32.53 12.23
N HIS A 105 -1.92 32.99 11.70
CA HIS A 105 -2.06 34.30 11.03
C HIS A 105 -3.06 35.17 11.82
N PRO A 106 -3.13 36.50 11.57
CA PRO A 106 -3.98 37.40 12.36
C PRO A 106 -5.47 37.02 12.40
N ASN A 107 -6.01 36.46 11.30
CA ASN A 107 -7.45 36.17 11.16
C ASN A 107 -7.76 34.68 10.95
N TYR A 108 -6.76 33.83 10.81
CA TYR A 108 -6.92 32.38 10.57
C TYR A 108 -5.65 31.64 10.99
N ALA A 109 -5.74 30.32 11.11
CA ALA A 109 -4.59 29.43 11.23
C ALA A 109 -4.48 28.59 9.97
N ARG A 110 -3.29 28.49 9.40
CA ARG A 110 -3.01 27.57 8.29
C ARG A 110 -2.62 26.21 8.85
N ILE A 111 -3.40 25.19 8.51
CA ILE A 111 -3.23 23.83 8.98
C ILE A 111 -2.73 22.97 7.81
N ALA A 112 -1.71 22.16 8.08
CA ALA A 112 -1.26 21.10 7.18
C ALA A 112 -1.39 19.75 7.87
N VAL A 113 -2.01 18.78 7.21
CA VAL A 113 -2.16 17.41 7.70
C VAL A 113 -1.62 16.42 6.68
N ARG A 114 -0.82 15.44 7.13
CA ARG A 114 -0.27 14.41 6.25
C ARG A 114 -1.39 13.69 5.50
N SER A 115 -1.26 13.56 4.19
CA SER A 115 -2.34 13.05 3.32
C SER A 115 -1.81 12.13 2.23
N LEU A 116 -2.26 10.87 2.26
CA LEU A 116 -1.94 9.92 1.19
C LEU A 116 -2.89 10.06 -0.01
N HIS A 117 -4.16 10.42 0.23
CA HIS A 117 -5.19 10.54 -0.80
C HIS A 117 -6.05 11.79 -0.53
N GLU A 118 -5.85 12.82 -1.35
CA GLU A 118 -6.51 14.13 -1.26
C GLU A 118 -8.01 14.02 -0.97
N ARG A 119 -8.74 13.26 -1.80
CA ARG A 119 -10.21 13.17 -1.72
C ARG A 119 -10.69 12.58 -0.40
N THR A 120 -9.96 11.59 0.14
CA THR A 120 -10.30 11.01 1.45
C THR A 120 -10.02 12.01 2.57
N THR A 121 -8.83 12.60 2.60
CA THR A 121 -8.45 13.53 3.66
C THR A 121 -9.32 14.79 3.66
N ARG A 122 -9.71 15.29 2.48
CA ARG A 122 -10.62 16.43 2.38
C ARG A 122 -11.98 16.14 3.01
N GLU A 123 -12.53 14.95 2.83
CA GLU A 123 -13.80 14.57 3.47
C GLU A 123 -13.65 14.29 4.96
N VAL A 124 -12.49 13.77 5.40
CA VAL A 124 -12.17 13.72 6.83
C VAL A 124 -12.19 15.11 7.45
N ILE A 125 -11.60 16.11 6.78
CA ILE A 125 -11.59 17.50 7.27
C ILE A 125 -13.02 18.05 7.39
N TYR A 126 -13.86 17.85 6.38
CA TYR A 126 -15.27 18.26 6.45
C TYR A 126 -16.03 17.54 7.56
N PHE A 127 -15.82 16.23 7.74
CA PHE A 127 -16.46 15.47 8.80
C PHE A 127 -16.05 15.94 10.20
N VAL A 128 -14.76 16.22 10.42
CA VAL A 128 -14.27 16.76 11.69
C VAL A 128 -14.78 18.19 11.91
N TRP A 129 -14.92 18.98 10.85
CA TRP A 129 -15.56 20.28 10.94
C TRP A 129 -17.03 20.17 11.37
N ASP A 130 -17.83 19.32 10.74
CA ASP A 130 -19.21 19.07 11.17
C ASP A 130 -19.28 18.57 12.62
N TRP A 131 -18.31 17.76 13.07
CA TRP A 131 -18.23 17.33 14.46
C TRP A 131 -17.95 18.48 15.43
N PHE A 132 -17.01 19.38 15.09
CA PHE A 132 -16.74 20.57 15.90
C PHE A 132 -17.97 21.48 15.97
N GLU A 133 -18.69 21.66 14.87
CA GLU A 133 -19.93 22.44 14.86
C GLU A 133 -21.05 21.80 15.67
N ALA A 134 -21.17 20.47 15.64
CA ALA A 134 -22.11 19.75 16.49
C ALA A 134 -21.77 19.94 17.98
N ILE A 135 -20.49 19.88 18.35
CA ILE A 135 -20.04 20.19 19.72
C ILE A 135 -20.42 21.62 20.11
N ALA A 136 -20.13 22.61 19.25
CA ALA A 136 -20.46 24.02 19.50
C ALA A 136 -21.98 24.23 19.75
N GLN A 137 -22.82 23.42 19.11
CA GLN A 137 -24.27 23.47 19.21
C GLN A 137 -24.84 22.52 20.29
N ASN A 138 -23.98 21.81 21.03
CA ASN A 138 -24.34 20.78 22.00
C ASN A 138 -25.22 19.67 21.39
N GLU A 139 -24.92 19.30 20.15
CA GLU A 139 -25.55 18.23 19.38
C GLU A 139 -24.62 17.01 19.28
N GLY A 140 -25.20 15.82 19.12
CA GLY A 140 -24.44 14.60 18.84
C GLY A 140 -24.27 14.37 17.33
N ILE A 141 -23.18 13.71 16.93
CA ILE A 141 -22.95 13.28 15.55
C ILE A 141 -22.85 11.75 15.46
N SER A 142 -23.40 11.17 14.39
CA SER A 142 -23.25 9.74 14.09
C SER A 142 -21.90 9.48 13.41
N PHE A 143 -21.13 8.51 13.92
CA PHE A 143 -19.81 8.16 13.37
C PHE A 143 -19.85 6.98 12.38
N ASP A 144 -20.69 5.98 12.64
CA ASP A 144 -20.54 4.66 12.01
C ASP A 144 -20.67 4.71 10.48
N GLU A 145 -21.70 5.37 9.95
CA GLU A 145 -21.92 5.48 8.50
C GLU A 145 -20.92 6.43 7.80
N PRO A 146 -20.62 7.64 8.35
CA PRO A 146 -19.57 8.51 7.78
C PRO A 146 -18.20 7.83 7.75
N ILE A 147 -17.76 7.22 8.86
CA ILE A 147 -16.46 6.52 8.91
C ILE A 147 -16.44 5.41 7.88
N LYS A 148 -17.47 4.55 7.82
CA LYS A 148 -17.58 3.47 6.81
C LYS A 148 -17.48 4.00 5.38
N THR A 149 -18.12 5.13 5.09
CA THR A 149 -18.04 5.81 3.79
C THR A 149 -16.60 6.26 3.47
N LEU A 150 -15.93 6.87 4.44
CA LEU A 150 -14.53 7.30 4.32
C LEU A 150 -13.57 6.12 4.12
N GLN A 151 -13.72 5.01 4.87
CA GLN A 151 -12.88 3.82 4.67
C GLN A 151 -13.12 3.22 3.28
N ASN A 152 -14.37 3.14 2.81
CA ASN A 152 -14.67 2.66 1.46
C ASN A 152 -14.04 3.54 0.38
N LYS A 153 -14.08 4.86 0.55
CA LYS A 153 -13.41 5.81 -0.35
C LYS A 153 -11.91 5.59 -0.40
N PHE A 154 -11.27 5.38 0.75
CA PHE A 154 -9.84 5.06 0.80
C PHE A 154 -9.53 3.71 0.14
N ARG A 155 -10.33 2.66 0.41
CA ARG A 155 -10.17 1.31 -0.19
C ARG A 155 -10.24 1.31 -1.71
N LEU A 156 -11.11 2.14 -2.28
CA LEU A 156 -11.25 2.30 -3.73
C LEU A 156 -10.16 3.19 -4.34
N SER A 157 -9.33 3.83 -3.52
CA SER A 157 -8.17 4.57 -4.00
C SER A 157 -7.04 3.61 -4.38
N VAL A 158 -6.09 4.13 -5.15
CA VAL A 158 -4.88 3.41 -5.59
C VAL A 158 -3.97 2.99 -4.43
N TYR A 159 -4.18 3.55 -3.24
CA TYR A 159 -3.41 3.27 -2.02
C TYR A 159 -4.14 2.34 -1.05
N GLY A 160 -5.42 2.04 -1.30
CA GLY A 160 -6.31 1.37 -0.36
C GLY A 160 -6.18 -0.14 -0.26
N GLY A 161 -5.48 -0.78 -1.21
CA GLY A 161 -5.28 -2.23 -1.21
C GLY A 161 -4.37 -2.66 -0.05
N PRO A 162 -4.68 -3.75 0.69
CA PRO A 162 -3.94 -4.14 1.90
C PRO A 162 -2.45 -4.40 1.62
N THR A 163 -2.13 -5.09 0.54
CA THR A 163 -0.74 -5.34 0.13
C THR A 163 -0.02 -4.06 -0.30
N VAL A 164 -0.69 -3.20 -1.08
CA VAL A 164 -0.12 -1.93 -1.54
C VAL A 164 0.19 -1.03 -0.36
N TYR A 165 -0.76 -0.88 0.56
CA TYR A 165 -0.61 -0.05 1.74
C TYR A 165 0.49 -0.58 2.69
N ALA A 166 0.58 -1.91 2.87
CA ALA A 166 1.65 -2.51 3.65
C ALA A 166 3.04 -2.18 3.06
N LEU A 167 3.21 -2.30 1.74
CA LEU A 167 4.45 -1.94 1.07
C LEU A 167 4.76 -0.44 1.17
N LEU A 168 3.74 0.43 1.04
CA LEU A 168 3.90 1.88 1.20
C LEU A 168 4.36 2.26 2.60
N ARG A 169 3.75 1.67 3.64
CA ARG A 169 4.13 1.89 5.03
C ARG A 169 5.57 1.47 5.28
N THR A 170 5.97 0.29 4.80
CA THR A 170 7.34 -0.19 4.96
C THR A 170 8.33 0.65 4.17
N ALA A 171 7.96 1.11 2.97
CA ALA A 171 8.79 2.03 2.18
C ALA A 171 9.00 3.36 2.90
N ASP A 172 7.96 3.95 3.51
CA ASP A 172 8.06 5.17 4.32
C ASP A 172 8.98 5.00 5.54
N ALA A 173 8.85 3.86 6.25
CA ALA A 173 9.71 3.53 7.38
C ALA A 173 11.18 3.37 6.96
N LYS A 174 11.43 2.74 5.80
CA LYS A 174 12.77 2.56 5.21
C LYS A 174 13.25 3.77 4.40
N LYS A 175 12.49 4.87 4.35
CA LYS A 175 12.80 6.10 3.57
C LYS A 175 13.01 5.88 2.07
N ILE A 176 12.38 4.84 1.52
CA ILE A 176 12.33 4.54 0.09
C ILE A 176 11.30 5.49 -0.56
N PRO A 177 11.68 6.28 -1.57
CA PRO A 177 10.74 7.12 -2.28
C PRO A 177 9.62 6.33 -2.96
N THR A 178 8.38 6.85 -2.89
CA THR A 178 7.25 6.21 -3.56
C THR A 178 6.27 7.22 -4.14
N PHE A 179 5.78 6.95 -5.34
CA PHE A 179 4.70 7.71 -5.97
C PHE A 179 3.93 6.85 -6.97
N TYR A 180 2.67 7.24 -7.22
CA TYR A 180 1.80 6.50 -8.13
C TYR A 180 1.92 7.05 -9.56
N LEU A 181 1.95 6.15 -10.54
CA LEU A 181 1.99 6.45 -11.96
C LEU A 181 0.58 6.29 -12.53
N TRP A 182 -0.17 7.40 -12.57
CA TRP A 182 -1.59 7.41 -12.97
C TRP A 182 -1.84 6.83 -14.36
N ASP A 183 -0.99 7.15 -15.34
CA ASP A 183 -1.14 6.65 -16.71
C ASP A 183 -0.81 5.16 -16.87
N GLU A 184 0.02 4.62 -15.96
CA GLU A 184 0.48 3.21 -15.99
C GLU A 184 -0.33 2.32 -15.04
N GLY A 185 -1.05 2.90 -14.08
CA GLY A 185 -1.85 2.15 -13.11
C GLY A 185 -1.03 1.48 -12.00
N LEU A 186 0.21 1.91 -11.74
CA LEU A 186 1.16 1.21 -10.87
C LEU A 186 1.93 2.13 -9.91
N MET A 187 2.50 1.55 -8.86
CA MET A 187 3.38 2.25 -7.92
C MET A 187 4.83 2.21 -8.40
N GLN A 188 5.54 3.32 -8.29
CA GLN A 188 6.99 3.37 -8.41
C GLN A 188 7.62 3.45 -7.02
N TYR A 189 8.67 2.67 -6.81
CA TYR A 189 9.57 2.70 -5.66
C TYR A 189 10.96 3.10 -6.13
N GLY A 190 11.60 4.05 -5.44
CA GLY A 190 12.90 4.59 -5.82
C GLY A 190 12.87 5.52 -7.04
N TYR A 191 14.05 6.01 -7.42
CA TYR A 191 14.23 7.03 -8.45
C TYR A 191 15.19 6.61 -9.57
N GLY A 192 14.90 7.09 -10.78
CA GLY A 192 15.78 6.97 -11.93
C GLY A 192 16.16 5.53 -12.25
N LYS A 193 17.45 5.29 -12.49
CA LYS A 193 17.98 3.94 -12.74
C LYS A 193 17.85 2.95 -11.57
N LYS A 194 17.52 3.43 -10.37
CA LYS A 194 17.32 2.62 -9.17
C LYS A 194 15.87 2.22 -8.97
N GLN A 195 14.95 2.69 -9.80
CA GLN A 195 13.53 2.44 -9.58
C GLN A 195 13.15 0.96 -9.77
N ILE A 196 12.10 0.55 -9.08
CA ILE A 196 11.28 -0.62 -9.42
C ILE A 196 9.82 -0.19 -9.48
N ARG A 197 9.05 -0.76 -10.40
CA ARG A 197 7.63 -0.42 -10.60
C ARG A 197 6.79 -1.66 -10.38
N GLY A 198 5.63 -1.53 -9.76
CA GLY A 198 4.80 -2.69 -9.48
C GLY A 198 3.40 -2.39 -8.97
N ILE A 199 2.59 -3.43 -8.91
CA ILE A 199 1.27 -3.45 -8.31
C ILE A 199 1.19 -4.62 -7.34
N ALA A 200 0.88 -4.32 -6.07
CA ALA A 200 0.91 -5.30 -4.99
C ALA A 200 2.26 -6.05 -4.95
N THR A 201 2.28 -7.37 -5.21
CA THR A 201 3.48 -8.22 -5.19
C THR A 201 4.05 -8.55 -6.58
N THR A 202 3.56 -7.89 -7.62
CA THR A 202 4.04 -8.05 -9.01
C THR A 202 4.83 -6.81 -9.43
N PHE A 203 6.05 -7.04 -9.94
CA PHE A 203 7.00 -5.99 -10.29
C PHE A 203 7.41 -6.06 -11.77
N ASP A 204 7.95 -4.96 -12.31
CA ASP A 204 8.38 -4.88 -13.72
C ASP A 204 9.61 -5.73 -14.05
N SER A 205 10.28 -6.27 -13.03
CA SER A 205 11.31 -7.30 -13.17
C SER A 205 10.77 -8.73 -13.31
N ASP A 206 9.48 -8.96 -13.04
CA ASP A 206 8.89 -10.29 -13.07
C ASP A 206 8.64 -10.77 -14.51
N SER A 207 8.87 -12.07 -14.76
CA SER A 207 8.59 -12.69 -16.06
C SER A 207 7.07 -12.81 -16.26
N HIS A 208 6.53 -12.02 -17.20
CA HIS A 208 5.13 -12.15 -17.63
C HIS A 208 4.80 -13.57 -18.10
N ILE A 209 5.73 -14.24 -18.78
CA ILE A 209 5.57 -15.63 -19.25
C ILE A 209 5.37 -16.58 -18.06
N ASP A 210 6.14 -16.39 -16.99
CA ASP A 210 6.12 -17.25 -15.82
C ASP A 210 4.85 -16.96 -15.00
N SER A 211 4.49 -15.68 -14.87
CA SER A 211 3.23 -15.27 -14.24
C SER A 211 2.02 -15.90 -14.93
N ASP A 212 1.91 -15.75 -16.26
CA ASP A 212 0.85 -16.38 -17.05
C ASP A 212 0.86 -17.90 -16.91
N PHE A 213 2.05 -18.51 -16.87
CA PHE A 213 2.18 -19.96 -16.74
C PHE A 213 1.58 -20.47 -15.42
N THR A 214 1.72 -19.73 -14.32
CA THR A 214 1.09 -20.10 -13.03
C THR A 214 -0.44 -20.07 -13.07
N THR A 215 -1.06 -19.28 -13.96
CA THR A 215 -2.52 -19.23 -14.12
C THR A 215 -3.09 -20.48 -14.81
N ARG A 216 -2.25 -21.18 -15.58
CA ARG A 216 -2.58 -22.45 -16.26
C ARG A 216 -2.31 -23.62 -15.31
N LYS A 217 -3.21 -23.80 -14.34
CA LYS A 217 -3.02 -24.71 -13.19
C LYS A 217 -2.65 -26.14 -13.59
N ASP A 218 -3.29 -26.67 -14.64
CA ASP A 218 -3.03 -28.01 -15.17
C ASP A 218 -1.63 -28.14 -15.77
N ASP A 219 -1.23 -27.20 -16.61
CA ASP A 219 0.10 -27.19 -17.23
C ASP A 219 1.21 -26.97 -16.20
N CYS A 220 1.01 -26.03 -15.28
CA CYS A 220 1.95 -25.77 -14.19
C CYS A 220 2.11 -27.01 -13.29
N LYS A 221 1.01 -27.69 -12.97
CA LYS A 221 1.05 -28.93 -12.19
C LYS A 221 1.76 -30.06 -12.94
N ALA A 222 1.54 -30.21 -14.24
CA ALA A 222 2.23 -31.20 -15.07
C ALA A 222 3.75 -30.92 -15.15
N PHE A 223 4.13 -29.65 -15.23
CA PHE A 223 5.53 -29.22 -15.14
C PHE A 223 6.16 -29.58 -13.79
N LEU A 224 5.50 -29.25 -12.67
CA LEU A 224 5.98 -29.63 -11.34
C LEU A 224 6.14 -31.15 -11.20
N ARG A 225 5.18 -31.93 -11.70
CA ARG A 225 5.26 -33.40 -11.76
C ARG A 225 6.49 -33.89 -12.53
N THR A 226 6.77 -33.27 -13.68
CA THR A 226 7.90 -33.63 -14.55
C THR A 226 9.24 -33.38 -13.87
N LEU A 227 9.32 -32.35 -13.01
CA LEU A 227 10.49 -32.05 -12.19
C LEU A 227 10.64 -32.93 -10.95
N GLY A 228 9.64 -33.78 -10.66
CA GLY A 228 9.65 -34.69 -9.51
C GLY A 228 9.08 -34.08 -8.23
N PHE A 229 8.41 -32.93 -8.30
CA PHE A 229 7.77 -32.32 -7.13
C PHE A 229 6.45 -33.03 -6.77
N PRO A 230 6.09 -33.08 -5.47
CA PRO A 230 4.93 -33.80 -5.00
C PRO A 230 3.63 -33.06 -5.37
N VAL A 231 2.98 -33.48 -6.45
CA VAL A 231 1.64 -33.02 -6.84
C VAL A 231 0.66 -34.19 -6.83
N PRO A 232 -0.66 -33.97 -6.61
CA PRO A 232 -1.63 -35.06 -6.69
C PRO A 232 -1.59 -35.75 -8.05
N GLN A 233 -1.44 -37.08 -8.08
CA GLN A 233 -1.52 -37.85 -9.32
C GLN A 233 -2.93 -37.73 -9.90
N GLY A 234 -3.07 -37.39 -11.18
CA GLY A 234 -4.37 -37.21 -11.80
C GLY A 234 -4.29 -36.85 -13.27
N GLU A 235 -5.43 -36.94 -13.95
CA GLU A 235 -5.56 -36.69 -15.39
C GLU A 235 -6.81 -35.85 -15.70
N ILE A 236 -6.79 -35.17 -16.85
CA ILE A 236 -7.94 -34.43 -17.37
C ILE A 236 -8.80 -35.39 -18.19
N VAL A 237 -10.09 -35.41 -17.87
CA VAL A 237 -11.10 -36.25 -18.49
C VAL A 237 -12.25 -35.39 -19.00
N VAL A 238 -12.90 -35.86 -20.06
CA VAL A 238 -14.05 -35.19 -20.71
C VAL A 238 -15.32 -36.01 -20.55
N PHE A 239 -15.20 -37.32 -20.37
CA PHE A 239 -16.33 -38.23 -20.21
C PHE A 239 -16.26 -39.02 -18.90
N GLN A 240 -17.42 -39.35 -18.33
CA GLN A 240 -17.55 -40.18 -17.12
C GLN A 240 -16.78 -41.51 -17.23
N ARG A 241 -16.76 -42.15 -18.41
CA ARG A 241 -16.00 -43.39 -18.64
C ARG A 241 -14.50 -43.22 -18.41
N GLU A 242 -13.95 -42.05 -18.76
CA GLU A 242 -12.54 -41.72 -18.59
C GLU A 242 -12.28 -41.43 -17.11
N ALA A 243 -13.20 -40.72 -16.45
CA ALA A 243 -13.14 -40.49 -15.01
C ALA A 243 -13.06 -41.81 -14.23
N LEU A 244 -13.91 -42.80 -14.57
CA LEU A 244 -13.89 -44.14 -13.97
C LEU A 244 -12.59 -44.88 -14.23
N ALA A 245 -12.03 -44.79 -15.44
CA ALA A 245 -10.76 -45.42 -15.78
C ALA A 245 -9.60 -44.82 -14.96
N VAL A 246 -9.53 -43.49 -14.90
CA VAL A 246 -8.52 -42.74 -14.14
C VAL A 246 -8.65 -43.03 -12.63
N ALA A 247 -9.87 -43.03 -12.07
CA ALA A 247 -10.06 -43.33 -10.66
C ALA A 247 -9.66 -44.78 -10.30
N LYS A 248 -9.87 -45.74 -11.21
CA LYS A 248 -9.40 -47.13 -11.03
C LYS A 248 -7.88 -47.25 -11.07
N GLU A 249 -7.22 -46.45 -11.89
CA GLU A 249 -5.75 -46.40 -11.96
C GLU A 249 -5.13 -45.77 -10.71
N ILE A 250 -5.69 -44.65 -10.23
CA ILE A 250 -5.20 -43.91 -9.06
C ILE A 250 -5.55 -44.62 -7.74
N GLY A 251 -6.74 -45.24 -7.69
CA GLY A 251 -7.35 -45.78 -6.48
C GLY A 251 -8.01 -44.72 -5.60
N TYR A 252 -9.17 -45.05 -5.05
CA TYR A 252 -9.93 -44.19 -4.14
C TYR A 252 -9.18 -43.94 -2.80
N PRO A 253 -9.42 -42.80 -2.12
CA PRO A 253 -10.29 -41.70 -2.55
C PRO A 253 -9.69 -40.82 -3.63
N VAL A 254 -10.56 -40.21 -4.46
CA VAL A 254 -10.19 -39.25 -5.50
C VAL A 254 -10.88 -37.89 -5.29
N ALA A 255 -10.29 -36.84 -5.83
CA ALA A 255 -10.88 -35.52 -5.94
C ALA A 255 -11.26 -35.25 -7.40
N VAL A 256 -12.43 -34.62 -7.59
CA VAL A 256 -13.01 -34.30 -8.88
C VAL A 256 -13.26 -32.80 -8.93
N LYS A 257 -12.68 -32.11 -9.91
CA LYS A 257 -12.79 -30.65 -10.03
C LYS A 257 -12.84 -30.20 -11.49
N PRO A 258 -13.59 -29.15 -11.83
CA PRO A 258 -13.51 -28.58 -13.17
C PRO A 258 -12.13 -27.93 -13.39
N VAL A 259 -11.62 -27.99 -14.63
CA VAL A 259 -10.35 -27.30 -14.98
C VAL A 259 -10.53 -25.78 -14.89
N VAL A 260 -11.70 -25.28 -15.28
CA VAL A 260 -12.05 -23.86 -15.21
C VAL A 260 -13.04 -23.67 -14.07
N GLY A 261 -12.71 -22.81 -13.11
CA GLY A 261 -13.56 -22.54 -11.96
C GLY A 261 -12.87 -21.70 -10.89
N HIS A 262 -13.66 -21.07 -10.03
CA HIS A 262 -13.19 -20.26 -8.90
C HIS A 262 -13.97 -20.61 -7.62
N LYS A 263 -13.39 -20.28 -6.46
CA LYS A 263 -14.01 -20.43 -5.12
C LYS A 263 -14.45 -21.86 -4.74
N GLY A 264 -13.90 -22.90 -5.40
CA GLY A 264 -14.21 -24.29 -5.08
C GLY A 264 -15.55 -24.80 -5.61
N ILE A 265 -16.25 -24.04 -6.44
CA ILE A 265 -17.52 -24.47 -7.05
C ILE A 265 -17.26 -25.68 -7.97
N GLY A 266 -18.06 -26.73 -7.80
CA GLY A 266 -17.91 -27.99 -8.56
C GLY A 266 -16.76 -28.87 -8.10
N VAL A 267 -16.02 -28.50 -7.06
CA VAL A 267 -14.96 -29.34 -6.48
C VAL A 267 -15.59 -30.35 -5.51
N THR A 268 -15.36 -31.64 -5.73
CA THR A 268 -15.70 -32.72 -4.80
C THR A 268 -14.42 -33.43 -4.37
N ALA A 269 -14.09 -33.39 -3.08
CA ALA A 269 -12.96 -34.11 -2.50
C ALA A 269 -13.47 -35.39 -1.82
N GLU A 270 -12.57 -36.31 -1.48
CA GLU A 270 -12.87 -37.54 -0.74
C GLU A 270 -13.97 -38.42 -1.38
N VAL A 271 -14.05 -38.45 -2.72
CA VAL A 271 -14.93 -39.38 -3.44
C VAL A 271 -14.43 -40.80 -3.21
N GLN A 272 -15.29 -41.70 -2.71
CA GLN A 272 -14.88 -43.03 -2.23
C GLN A 272 -15.15 -44.18 -3.20
N ASN A 273 -16.05 -43.98 -4.18
CA ASN A 273 -16.52 -45.06 -5.05
C ASN A 273 -17.04 -44.56 -6.42
N ASP A 274 -17.36 -45.50 -7.31
CA ASP A 274 -17.82 -45.24 -8.69
C ASP A 274 -19.10 -44.38 -8.71
N ASP A 275 -20.08 -44.63 -7.83
CA ASP A 275 -21.35 -43.88 -7.80
C ASP A 275 -21.15 -42.43 -7.37
N GLU A 276 -20.38 -42.21 -6.30
CA GLU A 276 -19.99 -40.87 -5.85
C GLU A 276 -19.18 -40.13 -6.92
N LEU A 277 -18.33 -40.83 -7.67
CA LEU A 277 -17.53 -40.26 -8.75
C LEU A 277 -18.40 -39.75 -9.88
N LEU A 278 -19.43 -40.50 -10.30
CA LEU A 278 -20.35 -40.06 -11.35
C LEU A 278 -21.12 -38.81 -10.91
N SER A 279 -21.62 -38.79 -9.67
CA SER A 279 -22.29 -37.62 -9.09
C SER A 279 -21.36 -36.39 -8.99
N ALA A 280 -20.11 -36.60 -8.55
CA ALA A 280 -19.09 -35.56 -8.49
C ALA A 280 -18.73 -35.02 -9.88
N PHE A 281 -18.61 -35.89 -10.88
CA PHE A 281 -18.34 -35.51 -12.26
C PHE A 281 -19.46 -34.66 -12.85
N ASP A 282 -20.72 -35.04 -12.63
CA ASP A 282 -21.88 -34.27 -13.11
C ASP A 282 -21.95 -32.89 -12.46
N ARG A 283 -21.66 -32.81 -11.14
CA ARG A 283 -21.54 -31.52 -10.45
C ARG A 283 -20.43 -30.66 -11.02
N ALA A 284 -19.25 -31.22 -11.26
CA ALA A 284 -18.14 -30.52 -11.88
C ALA A 284 -18.52 -30.01 -13.28
N CYS A 285 -19.22 -30.80 -14.10
CA CYS A 285 -19.69 -30.39 -15.42
C CYS A 285 -20.70 -29.22 -15.35
N ARG A 286 -21.64 -29.24 -14.41
CA ARG A 286 -22.62 -28.15 -14.23
C ARG A 286 -21.98 -26.84 -13.76
N ALA A 287 -20.84 -26.93 -13.06
CA ALA A 287 -20.09 -25.76 -12.63
C ALA A 287 -19.30 -25.09 -13.76
N ILE A 288 -19.08 -25.77 -14.88
CA ILE A 288 -18.36 -25.22 -16.05
C ILE A 288 -19.32 -24.30 -16.83
N PRO A 289 -18.92 -23.05 -17.15
CA PRO A 289 -19.75 -22.16 -17.95
C PRO A 289 -20.14 -22.76 -19.29
N ALA A 290 -21.36 -22.51 -19.75
CA ALA A 290 -21.90 -23.12 -20.97
C ALA A 290 -21.10 -22.83 -22.27
N HIS A 291 -20.25 -21.79 -22.27
CA HIS A 291 -19.39 -21.42 -23.40
C HIS A 291 -17.98 -22.03 -23.33
N GLU A 292 -17.65 -22.73 -22.24
CA GLU A 292 -16.36 -23.37 -22.02
C GLU A 292 -16.40 -24.85 -22.41
N ARG A 293 -15.23 -25.41 -22.73
CA ARG A 293 -15.12 -26.84 -22.99
C ARG A 293 -15.17 -27.61 -21.67
N ILE A 294 -15.97 -28.66 -21.63
CA ILE A 294 -16.01 -29.58 -20.48
C ILE A 294 -14.65 -30.25 -20.34
N ARG A 295 -13.95 -29.91 -19.25
CA ARG A 295 -12.70 -30.53 -18.84
C ARG A 295 -12.74 -30.67 -17.32
N VAL A 296 -12.61 -31.89 -16.83
CA VAL A 296 -12.67 -32.25 -15.41
C VAL A 296 -11.37 -32.94 -15.03
N ILE A 297 -10.77 -32.56 -13.91
CA ILE A 297 -9.61 -33.23 -13.34
C ILE A 297 -10.12 -34.30 -12.37
N VAL A 298 -9.62 -35.52 -12.53
CA VAL A 298 -9.75 -36.59 -11.53
C VAL A 298 -8.35 -36.88 -11.01
N GLU A 299 -8.14 -36.64 -9.72
CA GLU A 299 -6.82 -36.76 -9.08
C GLU A 299 -6.91 -37.44 -7.71
N LYS A 300 -5.78 -37.90 -7.17
CA LYS A 300 -5.73 -38.45 -5.82
C LYS A 300 -6.22 -37.43 -4.81
N SER A 301 -7.19 -37.82 -3.97
CA SER A 301 -7.59 -36.98 -2.83
C SER A 301 -6.50 -37.05 -1.78
N ILE A 302 -6.00 -35.88 -1.36
CA ILE A 302 -5.02 -35.77 -0.28
C ILE A 302 -5.74 -35.12 0.90
N SER A 303 -5.78 -35.81 2.02
CA SER A 303 -6.37 -35.30 3.25
C SER A 303 -5.33 -34.48 4.02
N GLY A 304 -5.77 -33.37 4.61
CA GLY A 304 -4.90 -32.49 5.37
C GLY A 304 -5.46 -31.08 5.53
N TYR A 305 -4.64 -30.21 6.10
CA TYR A 305 -4.90 -28.79 6.19
C TYR A 305 -4.31 -28.05 4.99
N ASP A 306 -4.96 -26.95 4.61
CA ASP A 306 -4.51 -26.05 3.53
C ASP A 306 -3.48 -25.07 4.09
N PHE A 307 -2.30 -25.03 3.48
CA PHE A 307 -1.25 -24.06 3.79
C PHE A 307 -0.87 -23.23 2.57
N ARG A 308 -0.67 -21.92 2.77
CA ARG A 308 0.11 -21.08 1.87
C ARG A 308 1.53 -20.99 2.37
N LEU A 309 2.48 -21.37 1.53
CA LEU A 309 3.90 -21.11 1.71
C LEU A 309 4.29 -19.92 0.82
N LEU A 310 5.08 -18.99 1.34
CA LEU A 310 5.49 -17.78 0.61
C LEU A 310 7.00 -17.76 0.45
N CYS A 311 7.44 -17.62 -0.80
CA CYS A 311 8.81 -17.31 -1.14
C CYS A 311 8.94 -15.87 -1.65
N VAL A 312 10.01 -15.19 -1.26
CA VAL A 312 10.43 -13.89 -1.78
C VAL A 312 11.87 -14.01 -2.25
N ASN A 313 12.13 -13.61 -3.49
CA ASN A 313 13.44 -13.70 -4.14
C ASN A 313 14.08 -15.10 -4.01
N GLY A 314 13.28 -16.14 -4.27
CA GLY A 314 13.70 -17.54 -4.18
C GLY A 314 13.93 -18.10 -2.78
N ARG A 315 13.67 -17.32 -1.71
CA ARG A 315 13.83 -17.74 -0.32
C ARG A 315 12.48 -17.89 0.37
N PHE A 316 12.33 -18.91 1.21
CA PHE A 316 11.14 -19.07 2.04
C PHE A 316 11.08 -17.97 3.11
N ILE A 317 9.93 -17.32 3.26
CA ILE A 317 9.71 -16.24 4.21
C ILE A 317 8.63 -16.59 5.24
N ALA A 318 7.50 -17.13 4.80
CA ALA A 318 6.33 -17.31 5.67
C ALA A 318 5.51 -18.54 5.28
N ALA A 319 4.83 -19.12 6.26
CA ALA A 319 3.80 -20.13 6.06
C ALA A 319 2.54 -19.80 6.86
N THR A 320 1.38 -20.05 6.27
CA THR A 320 0.09 -19.81 6.93
C THR A 320 -0.85 -20.96 6.65
N GLU A 321 -1.37 -21.58 7.70
CA GLU A 321 -2.53 -22.47 7.60
C GLU A 321 -3.78 -21.62 7.34
N ARG A 322 -4.56 -22.02 6.35
CA ARG A 322 -5.82 -21.36 5.99
C ARG A 322 -6.97 -22.28 6.35
N ARG A 323 -7.85 -21.83 7.24
CA ARG A 323 -9.08 -22.54 7.58
C ARG A 323 -10.27 -21.90 6.88
N PRO A 324 -11.20 -22.69 6.32
CA PRO A 324 -12.47 -22.15 5.81
C PRO A 324 -13.25 -21.45 6.91
N ALA A 325 -14.12 -20.51 6.52
CA ALA A 325 -15.03 -19.87 7.45
C ALA A 325 -15.87 -20.93 8.17
N SER A 326 -16.07 -20.77 9.47
CA SER A 326 -16.83 -21.70 10.31
C SER A 326 -17.57 -20.98 11.43
N VAL A 327 -18.62 -21.62 11.94
CA VAL A 327 -19.31 -21.23 13.18
C VAL A 327 -19.33 -22.41 14.15
N ILE A 328 -19.45 -22.10 15.43
CA ILE A 328 -19.58 -23.09 16.51
C ILE A 328 -21.00 -22.99 17.06
N GLY A 329 -21.73 -24.10 17.06
CA GLY A 329 -23.08 -24.15 17.60
C GLY A 329 -23.10 -23.86 19.10
N ASP A 330 -24.11 -23.11 19.56
CA ASP A 330 -24.39 -22.88 20.98
C ASP A 330 -25.63 -23.66 21.47
N GLY A 331 -26.25 -24.43 20.57
CA GLY A 331 -27.46 -25.22 20.78
C GLY A 331 -28.78 -24.45 20.66
N ASN A 332 -28.76 -23.14 20.41
CA ASN A 332 -29.98 -22.32 20.38
C ASN A 332 -30.06 -21.36 19.19
N SER A 333 -28.93 -20.80 18.76
CA SER A 333 -28.86 -19.81 17.68
C SER A 333 -28.82 -20.50 16.31
N THR A 334 -29.42 -19.85 15.31
CA THR A 334 -29.29 -20.24 13.90
C THR A 334 -27.88 -19.98 13.39
N ILE A 335 -27.48 -20.65 12.29
CA ILE A 335 -26.21 -20.34 11.61
C ILE A 335 -26.13 -18.84 11.26
N ASP A 336 -27.23 -18.23 10.83
CA ASP A 336 -27.25 -16.82 10.47
C ASP A 336 -26.92 -15.90 11.66
N GLU A 337 -27.53 -16.14 12.81
CA GLU A 337 -27.25 -15.39 14.04
C GLU A 337 -25.83 -15.61 14.55
N LEU A 338 -25.28 -16.82 14.39
CA LEU A 338 -23.90 -17.12 14.73
C LEU A 338 -22.91 -16.36 13.83
N ILE A 339 -23.20 -16.28 12.52
CA ILE A 339 -22.41 -15.48 11.57
C ILE A 339 -22.44 -14.00 11.96
N ASP A 340 -23.60 -13.47 12.31
CA ASP A 340 -23.73 -12.08 12.76
C ASP A 340 -22.92 -11.80 14.03
N ARG A 341 -22.94 -12.74 14.99
CA ARG A 341 -22.14 -12.64 16.20
C ARG A 341 -20.65 -12.65 15.91
N GLU A 342 -20.19 -13.53 15.02
CA GLU A 342 -18.80 -13.56 14.56
C GLU A 342 -18.40 -12.27 13.85
N ASN A 343 -19.23 -11.76 12.94
CA ASN A 343 -18.95 -10.55 12.17
C ASN A 343 -18.99 -9.25 12.98
N ARG A 344 -19.48 -9.28 14.23
CA ARG A 344 -19.40 -8.15 15.19
C ARG A 344 -18.07 -8.06 15.92
N LYS A 345 -17.23 -9.09 15.83
CA LYS A 345 -15.92 -9.10 16.46
C LYS A 345 -15.00 -8.03 15.85
N PRO A 346 -14.25 -7.25 16.66
CA PRO A 346 -13.31 -6.22 16.16
C PRO A 346 -12.23 -6.76 15.22
N GLU A 347 -11.93 -8.06 15.28
CA GLU A 347 -10.98 -8.72 14.40
C GLU A 347 -11.52 -8.96 12.98
N ARG A 348 -12.84 -8.84 12.77
CA ARG A 348 -13.55 -9.06 11.49
C ARG A 348 -14.07 -7.76 10.88
N LEU A 349 -13.19 -6.77 10.73
CA LEU A 349 -13.51 -5.53 10.05
C LEU A 349 -13.20 -5.65 8.55
N ASP A 350 -13.94 -4.93 7.71
CA ASP A 350 -13.67 -4.91 6.27
C ASP A 350 -12.45 -4.04 5.92
N THR A 351 -11.54 -3.77 6.85
CA THR A 351 -10.41 -2.83 6.67
C THR A 351 -9.17 -3.53 6.09
N PRO A 352 -8.29 -2.81 5.36
CA PRO A 352 -7.01 -3.33 4.86
C PRO A 352 -6.03 -3.76 5.95
N THR A 353 -6.34 -3.48 7.22
CA THR A 353 -5.50 -3.81 8.39
C THR A 353 -6.17 -4.80 9.33
N SER A 354 -7.41 -5.23 9.03
CA SER A 354 -8.12 -6.24 9.82
C SER A 354 -7.56 -7.63 9.58
N PRO A 355 -7.22 -8.41 10.63
CA PRO A 355 -6.67 -9.76 10.48
C PRO A 355 -7.65 -10.73 9.82
N LEU A 356 -8.96 -10.51 9.98
CA LEU A 356 -10.02 -11.30 9.35
C LEU A 356 -10.94 -10.41 8.53
N SER A 357 -11.41 -10.94 7.40
CA SER A 357 -12.57 -10.39 6.70
C SER A 357 -13.86 -10.89 7.33
N LYS A 358 -14.96 -10.20 7.05
CA LYS A 358 -16.29 -10.71 7.40
C LYS A 358 -16.60 -12.01 6.68
N ILE A 359 -17.32 -12.87 7.37
CA ILE A 359 -17.96 -14.05 6.82
C ILE A 359 -19.06 -13.57 5.87
N GLN A 360 -18.87 -13.83 4.57
CA GLN A 360 -19.79 -13.40 3.51
C GLN A 360 -20.86 -14.46 3.27
N ARG A 361 -22.13 -14.05 3.25
CA ARG A 361 -23.27 -14.86 2.84
C ARG A 361 -23.41 -14.74 1.32
N ASP A 362 -23.05 -15.80 0.60
CA ASP A 362 -23.19 -15.88 -0.85
C ASP A 362 -23.68 -17.26 -1.27
N ALA A 363 -24.04 -17.39 -2.55
CA ALA A 363 -24.53 -18.64 -3.12
C ALA A 363 -23.56 -19.81 -2.94
N ALA A 364 -22.24 -19.56 -2.85
CA ALA A 364 -21.26 -20.62 -2.64
C ALA A 364 -21.27 -21.15 -1.20
N MET A 365 -21.53 -20.29 -0.21
CA MET A 365 -21.80 -20.71 1.17
C MET A 365 -23.11 -21.49 1.26
N GLU A 366 -24.19 -20.95 0.71
CA GLU A 366 -25.51 -21.58 0.75
C GLU A 366 -25.48 -22.98 0.13
N TYR A 367 -24.90 -23.10 -1.07
CA TYR A 367 -24.72 -24.39 -1.74
C TYR A 367 -23.94 -25.40 -0.88
N TYR A 368 -22.90 -24.95 -0.16
CA TYR A 368 -22.12 -25.83 0.70
C TYR A 368 -22.84 -26.22 2.00
N LEU A 369 -23.72 -25.35 2.52
CA LEU A 369 -24.61 -25.72 3.62
C LEU A 369 -25.62 -26.76 3.14
N GLU A 370 -26.22 -26.58 1.96
CA GLU A 370 -27.15 -27.54 1.37
C GLU A 370 -26.50 -28.92 1.16
N GLU A 371 -25.25 -28.97 0.69
CA GLU A 371 -24.48 -30.23 0.59
C GLU A 371 -24.29 -30.94 1.93
N GLN A 372 -24.29 -30.20 3.04
CA GLN A 372 -24.24 -30.74 4.40
C GLN A 372 -25.63 -31.05 4.98
N GLY A 373 -26.71 -30.81 4.22
CA GLY A 373 -28.09 -30.91 4.70
C GLY A 373 -28.47 -29.81 5.70
N LEU A 374 -27.79 -28.67 5.64
CA LEU A 374 -27.98 -27.50 6.50
C LEU A 374 -28.48 -26.29 5.69
N SER A 375 -28.98 -25.29 6.40
CA SER A 375 -29.37 -23.98 5.86
C SER A 375 -28.99 -22.88 6.86
N LEU A 376 -29.14 -21.62 6.48
CA LEU A 376 -28.89 -20.49 7.39
C LEU A 376 -29.80 -20.52 8.63
N ASP A 377 -31.01 -21.08 8.52
CA ASP A 377 -31.97 -21.23 9.61
C ASP A 377 -31.70 -22.45 10.52
N SER A 378 -30.70 -23.28 10.20
CA SER A 378 -30.38 -24.46 10.99
C SER A 378 -29.76 -24.06 12.33
N VAL A 379 -30.27 -24.65 13.43
CA VAL A 379 -29.67 -24.55 14.76
C VAL A 379 -28.68 -25.69 14.95
N ILE A 380 -27.45 -25.36 15.35
CA ILE A 380 -26.35 -26.31 15.47
C ILE A 380 -26.15 -26.70 16.94
N ASP A 381 -25.99 -28.01 17.18
CA ASP A 381 -25.69 -28.56 18.50
C ASP A 381 -24.50 -27.84 19.15
N ARG A 382 -24.55 -27.72 20.48
CA ARG A 382 -23.50 -27.06 21.23
C ARG A 382 -22.13 -27.70 20.94
N ASP A 383 -21.13 -26.86 20.73
CA ASP A 383 -19.73 -27.22 20.44
C ASP A 383 -19.49 -27.91 19.08
N ARG A 384 -20.54 -28.13 18.27
CA ARG A 384 -20.37 -28.62 16.90
C ARG A 384 -19.88 -27.50 15.99
N ILE A 385 -18.73 -27.72 15.35
CA ILE A 385 -18.19 -26.82 14.33
C ILE A 385 -18.85 -27.13 12.99
N VAL A 386 -19.39 -26.10 12.34
CA VAL A 386 -19.88 -26.17 10.96
C VAL A 386 -19.01 -25.29 10.09
N TYR A 387 -18.36 -25.91 9.11
CA TYR A 387 -17.66 -25.17 8.06
C TYR A 387 -18.68 -24.62 7.09
N LEU A 388 -18.60 -23.33 6.84
CA LEU A 388 -19.49 -22.59 5.95
C LEU A 388 -19.02 -22.63 4.50
N ARG A 389 -17.76 -23.04 4.28
CA ARG A 389 -17.15 -23.14 2.94
C ARG A 389 -16.25 -24.35 2.85
N LYS A 390 -16.08 -24.85 1.63
CA LYS A 390 -15.18 -25.96 1.31
C LYS A 390 -13.71 -25.54 1.22
N VAL A 391 -13.44 -24.39 0.60
CA VAL A 391 -12.09 -23.87 0.38
C VAL A 391 -11.81 -22.73 1.36
N ALA A 392 -10.58 -22.68 1.86
CA ALA A 392 -10.11 -21.65 2.76
C ALA A 392 -9.85 -20.32 2.02
N ASN A 393 -10.91 -19.56 1.78
CA ASN A 393 -10.82 -18.21 1.21
C ASN A 393 -10.92 -17.14 2.31
N LEU A 394 -9.81 -16.48 2.60
CA LEU A 394 -9.73 -15.43 3.62
C LEU A 394 -10.67 -14.26 3.34
N SER A 395 -10.80 -13.84 2.08
CA SER A 395 -11.70 -12.75 1.68
C SER A 395 -13.18 -13.01 1.96
N SER A 396 -13.55 -14.29 2.15
CA SER A 396 -14.91 -14.72 2.45
C SER A 396 -15.07 -15.20 3.90
N GLY A 397 -14.16 -14.78 4.79
CA GLY A 397 -14.23 -15.00 6.24
C GLY A 397 -13.41 -16.18 6.76
N GLY A 398 -12.54 -16.76 5.92
CA GLY A 398 -11.56 -17.75 6.36
C GLY A 398 -10.59 -17.20 7.42
N VAL A 399 -9.91 -18.11 8.11
CA VAL A 399 -8.99 -17.79 9.22
C VAL A 399 -7.56 -18.12 8.79
N SER A 400 -6.64 -17.19 9.03
CA SER A 400 -5.20 -17.36 8.82
C SER A 400 -4.51 -17.68 10.16
N ILE A 401 -3.74 -18.76 10.19
CA ILE A 401 -2.95 -19.17 11.37
C ILE A 401 -1.49 -19.24 10.93
N ASP A 402 -0.61 -18.52 11.62
CA ASP A 402 0.82 -18.58 11.34
C ASP A 402 1.36 -20.00 11.56
N ALA A 403 2.09 -20.49 10.57
CA ALA A 403 2.75 -21.79 10.58
C ALA A 403 4.24 -21.65 10.22
N THR A 404 4.78 -20.43 10.22
CA THR A 404 6.13 -20.14 9.72
C THR A 404 7.20 -20.85 10.53
N ARG A 405 7.03 -20.94 11.86
CA ARG A 405 8.02 -21.57 12.75
C ARG A 405 7.86 -23.08 12.89
N THR A 406 6.74 -23.64 12.40
CA THR A 406 6.41 -25.06 12.55
C THR A 406 6.79 -25.88 11.32
N ILE A 407 7.07 -25.23 10.18
CA ILE A 407 7.43 -25.91 8.94
C ILE A 407 8.71 -26.77 9.07
N HIS A 408 8.66 -27.97 8.50
CA HIS A 408 9.83 -28.85 8.43
C HIS A 408 10.91 -28.29 7.48
N PRO A 409 12.22 -28.39 7.79
CA PRO A 409 13.31 -27.92 6.92
C PRO A 409 13.27 -28.49 5.50
N ASP A 410 12.91 -29.75 5.30
CA ASP A 410 12.80 -30.35 3.96
C ASP A 410 11.73 -29.66 3.10
N ASN A 411 10.65 -29.17 3.74
CA ASN A 411 9.58 -28.45 3.05
C ASN A 411 10.07 -27.05 2.64
N ILE A 412 10.91 -26.42 3.47
CA ILE A 412 11.59 -25.16 3.13
C ILE A 412 12.48 -25.35 1.90
N ILE A 413 13.30 -26.41 1.89
CA ILE A 413 14.18 -26.73 0.76
C ILE A 413 13.35 -26.93 -0.52
N LEU A 414 12.27 -27.72 -0.43
CA LEU A 414 11.36 -27.98 -1.54
C LEU A 414 10.78 -26.70 -2.13
N VAL A 415 10.21 -25.80 -1.31
CA VAL A 415 9.58 -24.57 -1.84
C VAL A 415 10.58 -23.60 -2.44
N GLN A 416 11.79 -23.53 -1.89
CA GLN A 416 12.85 -22.70 -2.46
C GLN A 416 13.32 -23.25 -3.80
N ASP A 417 13.44 -24.57 -3.94
CA ASP A 417 13.77 -25.23 -5.20
C ASP A 417 12.72 -24.93 -6.28
N ILE A 418 11.43 -25.09 -5.95
CA ILE A 418 10.32 -24.70 -6.83
C ILE A 418 10.46 -23.23 -7.25
N ALA A 419 10.75 -22.34 -6.31
CA ALA A 419 10.87 -20.92 -6.60
C ALA A 419 12.01 -20.58 -7.59
N GLN A 420 13.08 -21.39 -7.67
CA GLN A 420 14.17 -21.18 -8.63
C GLN A 420 13.75 -21.43 -10.09
N HIS A 421 12.64 -22.15 -10.32
CA HIS A 421 12.13 -22.41 -11.67
C HIS A 421 11.34 -21.23 -12.27
N PHE A 422 11.06 -20.19 -11.48
CA PHE A 422 10.29 -19.03 -11.90
C PHE A 422 11.07 -17.73 -11.66
N ARG A 423 11.09 -16.84 -12.65
CA ARG A 423 11.61 -15.47 -12.52
C ARG A 423 10.51 -14.57 -11.98
N LEU A 424 10.14 -14.81 -10.72
CA LEU A 424 9.10 -14.08 -9.99
C LEU A 424 9.67 -13.65 -8.64
N THR A 425 9.44 -12.38 -8.28
CA THR A 425 9.89 -11.82 -7.00
C THR A 425 9.17 -12.48 -5.84
N CYS A 426 7.85 -12.64 -5.95
CA CYS A 426 7.00 -13.27 -4.93
C CYS A 426 6.32 -14.51 -5.50
N LEU A 427 6.36 -15.61 -4.76
CA LEU A 427 5.71 -16.86 -5.14
C LEU A 427 4.93 -17.43 -3.96
N GLY A 428 3.61 -17.58 -4.15
CA GLY A 428 2.76 -18.31 -3.21
C GLY A 428 2.61 -19.75 -3.66
N ILE A 429 2.84 -20.70 -2.78
CA ILE A 429 2.72 -22.14 -3.05
C ILE A 429 1.65 -22.69 -2.13
N ASP A 430 0.56 -23.20 -2.71
CA ASP A 430 -0.55 -23.76 -1.95
C ASP A 430 -0.30 -25.26 -1.81
N VAL A 431 -0.29 -25.74 -0.58
CA VAL A 431 -0.01 -27.14 -0.26
C VAL A 431 -1.08 -27.70 0.67
N ILE A 432 -1.32 -29.00 0.56
CA ILE A 432 -2.15 -29.74 1.50
C ILE A 432 -1.31 -30.81 2.18
N THR A 433 -1.39 -30.86 3.50
CA THR A 433 -0.71 -31.88 4.32
C THR A 433 -1.39 -32.02 5.68
N PRO A 434 -1.44 -33.22 6.29
CA PRO A 434 -1.91 -33.39 7.66
C PRO A 434 -1.09 -32.59 8.69
N ASN A 435 0.20 -32.36 8.40
CA ASN A 435 1.10 -31.65 9.31
C ASN A 435 2.28 -31.04 8.55
N LEU A 436 2.40 -29.71 8.59
CA LEU A 436 3.49 -28.98 7.93
C LEU A 436 4.85 -29.20 8.62
N ALA A 437 4.85 -29.71 9.86
CA ALA A 437 6.06 -30.05 10.62
C ALA A 437 6.69 -31.39 10.24
N GLN A 438 6.05 -32.17 9.37
CA GLN A 438 6.62 -33.41 8.82
C GLN A 438 7.26 -33.16 7.46
N SER A 439 8.29 -33.94 7.13
CA SER A 439 8.92 -33.87 5.82
C SER A 439 7.96 -34.32 4.72
N TRP A 440 7.91 -33.58 3.61
CA TRP A 440 7.17 -33.99 2.41
C TRP A 440 7.59 -35.36 1.88
N GLN A 441 8.81 -35.82 2.21
CA GLN A 441 9.36 -37.10 1.81
C GLN A 441 8.68 -38.29 2.53
N GLU A 442 8.03 -38.05 3.67
CA GLU A 442 7.28 -39.08 4.42
C GLU A 442 5.90 -39.39 3.79
N GLY A 443 5.50 -38.66 2.75
CA GLY A 443 4.21 -38.80 2.07
C GLY A 443 3.12 -37.87 2.60
N ASN A 444 1.95 -37.88 1.95
CA ASN A 444 0.78 -37.03 2.28
C ASN A 444 1.01 -35.52 2.22
N PHE A 445 2.03 -35.07 1.49
CA PHE A 445 2.25 -33.66 1.13
C PHE A 445 1.97 -33.50 -0.35
N ALA A 446 1.19 -32.49 -0.72
CA ALA A 446 0.89 -32.24 -2.12
C ALA A 446 0.76 -30.76 -2.44
N ILE A 447 1.43 -30.33 -3.51
CA ILE A 447 1.35 -28.98 -4.07
C ILE A 447 0.09 -28.91 -4.93
N LEU A 448 -0.80 -27.98 -4.59
CA LEU A 448 -2.07 -27.76 -5.25
C LEU A 448 -1.94 -26.74 -6.39
N GLU A 449 -1.28 -25.62 -6.13
CA GLU A 449 -1.09 -24.54 -7.11
C GLU A 449 0.09 -23.62 -6.75
N ILE A 450 0.52 -22.86 -7.76
CA ILE A 450 1.51 -21.79 -7.64
C ILE A 450 0.81 -20.47 -7.99
N ASN A 451 1.11 -19.42 -7.25
CA ASN A 451 0.51 -18.09 -7.38
C ASN A 451 1.62 -17.03 -7.57
N SER A 452 1.60 -16.33 -8.70
CA SER A 452 2.58 -15.28 -9.04
C SER A 452 2.34 -13.91 -8.38
N ALA A 453 1.13 -13.68 -7.87
CA ALA A 453 0.75 -12.44 -7.17
C ALA A 453 0.11 -12.75 -5.80
N PRO A 454 0.85 -13.37 -4.86
CA PRO A 454 0.28 -13.77 -3.59
C PRO A 454 -0.06 -12.54 -2.72
N GLY A 455 -1.21 -12.58 -2.06
CA GLY A 455 -1.54 -11.63 -1.01
C GLY A 455 -0.68 -11.89 0.23
N ILE A 456 -0.06 -10.85 0.77
CA ILE A 456 0.89 -10.97 1.90
C ILE A 456 0.25 -10.69 3.27
N PHE A 457 -0.95 -10.12 3.27
CA PHE A 457 -1.56 -9.60 4.48
C PHE A 457 -1.84 -10.70 5.52
N MET A 458 -2.17 -11.91 5.07
CA MET A 458 -2.38 -13.05 5.95
C MET A 458 -1.14 -13.51 6.73
N HIS A 459 0.05 -13.16 6.25
CA HIS A 459 1.32 -13.39 6.95
C HIS A 459 1.67 -12.19 7.85
N LEU A 460 1.35 -10.97 7.40
CA LEU A 460 1.62 -9.74 8.16
C LEU A 460 0.71 -9.56 9.37
N ASN A 461 -0.56 -9.94 9.27
CA ASN A 461 -1.52 -9.87 10.37
C ASN A 461 -2.38 -11.15 10.39
N PRO A 462 -1.81 -12.30 10.81
CA PRO A 462 -2.55 -13.54 10.93
C PRO A 462 -3.60 -13.42 12.05
N ALA A 463 -4.70 -14.15 11.93
CA ALA A 463 -5.72 -14.20 12.98
C ALA A 463 -5.22 -14.92 14.24
N VAL A 464 -4.29 -15.86 14.10
CA VAL A 464 -3.65 -16.58 15.20
C VAL A 464 -2.16 -16.73 14.90
N GLY A 465 -1.30 -16.42 15.88
CA GLY A 465 0.15 -16.60 15.78
C GLY A 465 0.93 -15.29 15.59
N GLU A 466 2.18 -15.38 15.13
CA GLU A 466 3.09 -14.23 15.03
C GLU A 466 3.02 -13.54 13.66
N SER A 467 3.14 -12.21 13.65
CA SER A 467 3.29 -11.42 12.42
C SER A 467 4.64 -11.69 11.76
N VAL A 468 4.64 -11.83 10.43
CA VAL A 468 5.86 -11.90 9.61
C VAL A 468 5.97 -10.65 8.72
N ASP A 469 7.09 -9.93 8.81
CA ASP A 469 7.37 -8.71 8.04
C ASP A 469 7.75 -9.00 6.58
N VAL A 470 6.80 -9.58 5.86
CA VAL A 470 6.91 -9.85 4.42
C VAL A 470 7.21 -8.59 3.59
N PRO A 471 6.55 -7.43 3.81
CA PRO A 471 6.85 -6.21 3.04
C PRO A 471 8.32 -5.81 3.08
N SER A 472 9.00 -5.94 4.23
CA SER A 472 10.43 -5.64 4.33
C SER A 472 11.27 -6.55 3.45
N HIS A 473 11.03 -7.87 3.51
CA HIS A 473 11.75 -8.83 2.67
C HIS A 473 11.56 -8.58 1.16
N ILE A 474 10.37 -8.14 0.75
CA ILE A 474 10.10 -7.75 -0.64
C ILE A 474 10.93 -6.55 -1.04
N LEU A 475 10.87 -5.45 -0.28
CA LEU A 475 11.61 -4.23 -0.63
C LEU A 475 13.14 -4.42 -0.56
N GLU A 476 13.62 -5.27 0.35
CA GLU A 476 15.03 -5.63 0.49
C GLU A 476 15.57 -6.46 -0.69
N THR A 477 14.69 -7.02 -1.51
CA THR A 477 15.09 -7.65 -2.78
C THR A 477 15.62 -6.62 -3.77
N PHE A 478 15.08 -5.39 -3.73
CA PHE A 478 15.41 -4.33 -4.67
C PHE A 478 16.36 -3.29 -4.07
N PHE A 479 16.31 -3.08 -2.76
CA PHE A 479 16.98 -2.00 -2.06
C PHE A 479 17.68 -2.48 -0.79
N GLU A 480 19.00 -2.34 -0.72
CA GLU A 480 19.77 -2.59 0.50
C GLU A 480 19.45 -1.58 1.62
N SER A 481 19.07 -0.36 1.23
CA SER A 481 18.70 0.74 2.12
C SER A 481 17.85 1.79 1.40
N GLY A 482 17.21 2.71 2.14
CA GLY A 482 16.53 3.86 1.55
C GLY A 482 17.42 4.73 0.66
N THR A 483 18.73 4.82 0.98
CA THR A 483 19.71 5.53 0.17
C THR A 483 19.97 4.82 -1.16
N SER A 484 20.00 3.48 -1.17
CA SER A 484 20.19 2.68 -2.40
C SER A 484 19.05 2.81 -3.42
N ALA A 485 17.87 3.23 -2.95
CA ALA A 485 16.69 3.48 -3.78
C ALA A 485 16.73 4.84 -4.51
N ARG A 486 17.75 5.66 -4.27
CA ARG A 486 17.83 7.02 -4.76
C ARG A 486 18.99 7.18 -5.75
N ILE A 487 18.88 8.25 -6.52
CA ILE A 487 19.98 8.79 -7.33
C ILE A 487 20.45 10.10 -6.71
N PRO A 488 21.68 10.54 -6.99
CA PRO A 488 22.12 11.89 -6.66
C PRO A 488 21.16 12.98 -7.15
N ILE A 489 20.83 13.94 -6.28
CA ILE A 489 19.99 15.10 -6.61
C ILE A 489 20.69 16.40 -6.22
N MET A 490 20.71 17.34 -7.16
CA MET A 490 21.15 18.73 -6.96
C MET A 490 19.96 19.66 -7.08
N THR A 491 19.71 20.45 -6.04
CA THR A 491 18.56 21.36 -5.96
C THR A 491 19.02 22.81 -5.97
N PHE A 492 18.40 23.65 -6.79
CA PHE A 492 18.65 25.07 -6.88
C PHE A 492 17.38 25.84 -6.53
N ASN A 493 17.46 27.01 -5.88
CA ASN A 493 16.30 27.92 -5.88
C ASN A 493 16.20 28.72 -7.19
N LYS A 494 17.34 28.90 -7.87
CA LYS A 494 17.46 29.68 -9.09
C LYS A 494 18.63 29.20 -9.93
N ILE A 495 18.37 28.91 -11.21
CA ILE A 495 19.41 28.58 -12.20
C ILE A 495 18.94 28.97 -13.60
N SER A 496 19.76 29.69 -14.36
CA SER A 496 19.43 30.01 -15.75
C SER A 496 19.66 28.81 -16.68
N VAL A 497 18.99 28.79 -17.84
CA VAL A 497 19.18 27.74 -18.85
C VAL A 497 20.65 27.55 -19.23
N ARG A 498 21.40 28.65 -19.37
CA ARG A 498 22.83 28.60 -19.69
C ARG A 498 23.64 27.93 -18.59
N GLU A 499 23.42 28.32 -17.33
CA GLU A 499 24.11 27.74 -16.18
C GLU A 499 23.77 26.26 -15.99
N LEU A 500 22.51 25.90 -16.25
CA LEU A 500 22.05 24.51 -16.24
C LEU A 500 22.80 23.67 -17.28
N GLN A 501 22.91 24.16 -18.52
CA GLN A 501 23.67 23.51 -19.59
C GLN A 501 25.17 23.40 -19.27
N GLU A 502 25.78 24.48 -18.77
CA GLU A 502 27.19 24.47 -18.33
C GLU A 502 27.43 23.44 -17.21
N THR A 503 26.47 23.29 -16.29
CA THR A 503 26.51 22.30 -15.20
C THR A 503 26.43 20.88 -15.75
N ILE A 504 25.49 20.61 -16.65
CA ILE A 504 25.35 19.31 -17.33
C ILE A 504 26.64 18.94 -18.05
N ASP A 505 27.19 19.86 -18.85
CA ASP A 505 28.42 19.62 -19.61
C ASP A 505 29.62 19.33 -18.70
N ARG A 506 29.74 20.05 -17.59
CA ARG A 506 30.82 19.80 -16.63
C ARG A 506 30.73 18.41 -16.00
N ILE A 507 29.53 17.95 -15.65
CA ILE A 507 29.34 16.60 -15.10
C ILE A 507 29.64 15.54 -16.18
N LEU A 508 29.14 15.73 -17.41
CA LEU A 508 29.39 14.79 -18.52
C LEU A 508 30.86 14.71 -18.93
N LEU A 509 31.66 15.77 -18.74
CA LEU A 509 33.11 15.73 -18.95
C LEU A 509 33.81 14.75 -17.99
N GLN A 510 33.29 14.61 -16.77
CA GLN A 510 33.82 13.69 -15.75
C GLN A 510 33.16 12.31 -15.84
N HIS A 511 31.88 12.25 -16.23
CA HIS A 511 31.08 11.03 -16.30
C HIS A 511 30.34 10.94 -17.66
N PRO A 512 31.05 10.57 -18.74
CA PRO A 512 30.48 10.60 -20.10
C PRO A 512 29.29 9.67 -20.32
N ASP A 513 29.20 8.59 -19.55
CA ASP A 513 28.16 7.56 -19.68
C ASP A 513 26.89 7.86 -18.86
N TRP A 514 26.89 8.94 -18.08
CA TRP A 514 25.76 9.29 -17.23
C TRP A 514 24.60 9.89 -18.04
N THR A 515 23.38 9.59 -17.58
CA THR A 515 22.16 10.28 -17.98
C THR A 515 21.78 11.28 -16.89
N ILE A 516 21.84 12.55 -17.23
CA ILE A 516 21.49 13.68 -16.36
C ILE A 516 20.14 14.22 -16.80
N GLY A 517 19.20 14.27 -15.87
CA GLY A 517 17.93 14.94 -16.03
C GLY A 517 18.04 16.30 -15.37
N ALA A 518 17.65 17.35 -16.07
CA ALA A 518 17.80 18.71 -15.58
C ALA A 518 16.54 19.51 -15.88
N VAL A 519 16.04 20.25 -14.89
CA VAL A 519 14.85 21.08 -15.04
C VAL A 519 15.01 22.42 -14.33
N CYS A 520 14.60 23.48 -15.02
CA CYS A 520 14.49 24.84 -14.51
C CYS A 520 13.14 25.42 -14.97
N ARG A 521 12.82 26.64 -14.53
CA ARG A 521 11.55 27.32 -14.88
C ARG A 521 11.31 27.45 -16.40
N ASP A 522 12.39 27.55 -17.17
CA ASP A 522 12.34 27.89 -18.61
C ASP A 522 12.60 26.69 -19.53
N ALA A 523 13.18 25.60 -19.02
CA ALA A 523 13.61 24.48 -19.85
C ALA A 523 13.81 23.18 -19.07
N ILE A 524 13.70 22.06 -19.79
CA ILE A 524 13.97 20.71 -19.32
C ILE A 524 14.94 20.03 -20.29
N PHE A 525 15.91 19.31 -19.76
CA PHE A 525 16.92 18.58 -20.52
C PHE A 525 17.08 17.15 -20.03
N VAL A 526 17.43 16.27 -20.98
CA VAL A 526 18.09 14.99 -20.71
C VAL A 526 19.44 15.03 -21.42
N ASN A 527 20.53 15.05 -20.66
CA ASN A 527 21.86 15.42 -21.14
C ASN A 527 21.79 16.74 -21.94
N ARG A 528 22.19 16.72 -23.20
CA ARG A 528 22.17 17.90 -24.10
C ARG A 528 20.87 18.05 -24.89
N SER A 529 19.93 17.12 -24.75
CA SER A 529 18.66 17.16 -25.47
C SER A 529 17.61 17.89 -24.65
N GLU A 530 17.20 19.06 -25.14
CA GLU A 530 16.03 19.76 -24.63
C GLU A 530 14.77 18.90 -24.85
N LYS A 531 13.83 18.96 -23.90
CA LYS A 531 12.53 18.29 -23.94
C LYS A 531 11.41 19.33 -23.86
N VAL A 532 10.18 18.89 -24.09
CA VAL A 532 9.00 19.75 -23.95
C VAL A 532 8.74 20.03 -22.47
N LEU A 533 8.71 21.30 -22.11
CA LEU A 533 8.39 21.75 -20.76
C LEU A 533 6.87 21.72 -20.53
N CYS A 534 6.41 20.94 -19.55
CA CYS A 534 5.03 20.96 -19.08
C CYS A 534 4.78 22.21 -18.21
N LYS A 535 3.56 22.75 -18.27
CA LYS A 535 3.14 23.87 -17.40
C LYS A 535 3.11 23.48 -15.92
N ASP A 536 2.70 22.25 -15.62
CA ASP A 536 2.83 21.72 -14.26
C ASP A 536 4.29 21.33 -14.03
N TYR A 537 4.94 22.10 -13.16
CA TYR A 537 6.36 21.95 -12.88
C TYR A 537 6.70 20.56 -12.34
N ASN A 538 5.91 20.04 -11.40
CA ASN A 538 6.21 18.76 -10.76
C ASN A 538 6.01 17.56 -11.69
N THR A 539 5.16 17.69 -12.72
CA THR A 539 5.08 16.70 -13.80
C THR A 539 6.43 16.57 -14.55
N ASN A 540 7.17 17.67 -14.75
CA ASN A 540 8.50 17.63 -15.37
C ASN A 540 9.50 16.84 -14.51
N VAL A 541 9.54 17.14 -13.22
CA VAL A 541 10.41 16.47 -12.24
C VAL A 541 10.09 14.98 -12.16
N GLN A 542 8.80 14.64 -12.07
CA GLN A 542 8.33 13.26 -12.06
C GLN A 542 8.77 12.50 -13.33
N ASN A 543 8.64 13.11 -14.50
CA ASN A 543 9.04 12.49 -15.78
C ASN A 543 10.54 12.20 -15.85
N LEU A 544 11.38 13.08 -15.30
CA LEU A 544 12.81 12.81 -15.18
C LEU A 544 13.07 11.65 -14.22
N LEU A 545 12.46 11.65 -13.03
CA LEU A 545 12.66 10.60 -12.03
C LEU A 545 12.13 9.22 -12.45
N ARG A 546 11.23 9.14 -13.44
CA ARG A 546 10.78 7.90 -14.08
C ARG A 546 11.77 7.33 -15.10
N HIS A 547 12.74 8.13 -15.53
CA HIS A 547 13.64 7.75 -16.62
C HIS A 547 14.58 6.60 -16.17
N PRO A 548 14.50 5.41 -16.77
CA PRO A 548 15.11 4.18 -16.25
C PRO A 548 16.64 4.15 -16.33
N LYS A 549 17.25 5.15 -16.96
CA LYS A 549 18.71 5.30 -17.01
C LYS A 549 19.21 6.53 -16.26
N LEU A 550 18.32 7.28 -15.60
CA LEU A 550 18.70 8.53 -14.94
C LEU A 550 19.71 8.25 -13.82
N ASP A 551 20.88 8.87 -13.93
CA ASP A 551 21.97 8.78 -12.96
C ASP A 551 21.94 9.95 -11.98
N LEU A 552 21.52 11.14 -12.40
CA LEU A 552 21.51 12.35 -11.58
C LEU A 552 20.35 13.28 -11.98
N LEU A 553 19.71 13.89 -11.00
CA LEU A 553 18.71 14.95 -11.20
C LEU A 553 19.28 16.32 -10.80
N ILE A 554 19.10 17.32 -11.66
CA ILE A 554 19.26 18.73 -11.33
C ILE A 554 17.88 19.38 -11.40
N ALA A 555 17.41 20.02 -10.34
CA ALA A 555 16.11 20.66 -10.34
C ALA A 555 16.14 22.03 -9.66
N GLU A 556 15.48 23.00 -10.29
CA GLU A 556 15.15 24.28 -9.68
C GLU A 556 13.86 24.16 -8.85
N TYR A 557 13.73 24.90 -7.74
CA TYR A 557 12.45 25.14 -7.07
C TYR A 557 12.46 26.56 -6.53
N ASP A 558 11.76 27.46 -7.21
CA ASP A 558 11.60 28.83 -6.74
C ASP A 558 10.47 28.95 -5.72
N GLY A 559 10.40 30.10 -5.02
CA GLY A 559 9.39 30.35 -3.99
C GLY A 559 7.96 30.13 -4.48
N ASN A 560 7.63 30.56 -5.70
CA ASN A 560 6.28 30.40 -6.26
C ASN A 560 5.93 28.93 -6.47
N THR A 561 6.85 28.14 -7.05
CA THR A 561 6.65 26.70 -7.25
C THR A 561 6.47 25.97 -5.91
N LEU A 562 7.25 26.34 -4.89
CA LEU A 562 7.14 25.77 -3.56
C LEU A 562 5.80 26.11 -2.89
N GLU A 563 5.30 27.33 -3.05
CA GLU A 563 3.98 27.74 -2.54
C GLU A 563 2.84 27.05 -3.31
N GLU A 564 2.92 26.93 -4.63
CA GLU A 564 1.83 26.40 -5.47
C GLU A 564 1.76 24.88 -5.50
N ALA A 565 2.89 24.19 -5.50
CA ALA A 565 2.93 22.73 -5.74
C ALA A 565 3.86 21.98 -4.78
N GLY A 566 4.71 22.68 -4.03
CA GLY A 566 5.74 22.05 -3.21
C GLY A 566 6.76 21.28 -4.06
N MET A 567 7.52 20.42 -3.41
CA MET A 567 8.55 19.56 -4.00
C MET A 567 8.03 18.15 -4.27
N PHE A 568 8.46 17.58 -5.39
CA PHE A 568 8.11 16.21 -5.74
C PHE A 568 8.98 15.15 -5.05
N TYR A 569 10.29 15.36 -5.00
CA TYR A 569 11.23 14.41 -4.41
C TYR A 569 11.59 14.78 -2.98
N THR A 570 12.36 13.90 -2.33
CA THR A 570 12.91 14.15 -1.00
C THR A 570 14.41 13.99 -1.01
N GLY A 571 15.12 14.67 -0.11
CA GLY A 571 16.55 14.46 0.15
C GLY A 571 17.46 14.85 -1.01
N SER A 572 18.00 16.07 -0.95
CA SER A 572 19.00 16.56 -1.92
C SER A 572 20.41 16.27 -1.44
N ASN A 573 21.30 15.80 -2.31
CA ASN A 573 22.73 15.65 -2.00
C ASN A 573 23.46 17.00 -2.03
N MET A 574 22.92 17.94 -2.80
CA MET A 574 23.41 19.31 -2.86
C MET A 574 22.27 20.29 -3.00
N VAL A 575 22.36 21.39 -2.26
CA VAL A 575 21.41 22.50 -2.35
C VAL A 575 22.19 23.79 -2.58
N VAL A 576 21.84 24.52 -3.63
CA VAL A 576 22.48 25.78 -4.02
C VAL A 576 21.44 26.88 -4.01
N LEU A 577 21.61 27.85 -3.13
CA LEU A 577 20.68 28.95 -2.93
C LEU A 577 21.34 30.29 -3.26
N ASP A 578 20.75 31.05 -4.18
CA ASP A 578 21.13 32.43 -4.47
C ASP A 578 20.06 33.38 -3.91
N ASN A 579 20.42 34.13 -2.87
CA ASN A 579 19.57 35.07 -2.13
C ASN A 579 18.18 34.49 -1.79
N PRO A 580 18.11 33.36 -1.04
CA PRO A 580 16.87 32.64 -0.83
C PRO A 580 15.85 33.42 0.01
N SER A 581 14.58 33.33 -0.38
CA SER A 581 13.46 33.75 0.48
C SER A 581 13.25 32.80 1.67
N GLU A 582 12.43 33.19 2.65
CA GLU A 582 12.07 32.31 3.77
C GLU A 582 11.39 31.00 3.32
N ILE A 583 10.63 31.04 2.23
CA ILE A 583 9.99 29.86 1.64
C ILE A 583 11.05 28.96 0.99
N GLU A 584 12.00 29.54 0.26
CA GLU A 584 13.06 28.78 -0.41
C GLU A 584 14.04 28.13 0.58
N LYS A 585 14.11 28.63 1.83
CA LYS A 585 14.87 27.95 2.90
C LYS A 585 14.30 26.57 3.25
N VAL A 586 13.08 26.23 2.83
CA VAL A 586 12.52 24.87 2.93
C VAL A 586 13.40 23.85 2.20
N LEU A 587 14.10 24.25 1.13
CA LEU A 587 15.03 23.39 0.39
C LEU A 587 16.19 22.87 1.27
N ILE A 588 16.48 23.54 2.39
CA ILE A 588 17.51 23.12 3.35
C ILE A 588 16.93 22.19 4.43
N ARG A 589 15.60 22.17 4.63
CA ARG A 589 14.96 21.31 5.64
C ARG A 589 15.02 19.83 5.25
N ASP A 590 15.14 19.55 3.97
CA ASP A 590 15.08 18.21 3.39
C ASP A 590 16.42 17.82 2.73
N VAL A 591 17.50 17.93 3.51
CA VAL A 591 18.86 17.51 3.14
C VAL A 591 19.35 16.43 4.09
N PHE A 592 20.17 15.53 3.58
CA PHE A 592 20.88 14.53 4.39
C PHE A 592 22.03 15.18 5.18
N ASP A 593 22.44 14.55 6.28
CA ASP A 593 23.53 15.05 7.14
C ASP A 593 24.86 15.27 6.41
N ASP A 594 25.11 14.51 5.35
CA ASP A 594 26.31 14.57 4.51
C ASP A 594 26.18 15.46 3.27
N SER A 595 25.02 16.10 3.08
CA SER A 595 24.75 16.97 1.94
C SER A 595 25.61 18.23 1.93
N THR A 596 25.88 18.76 0.74
CA THR A 596 26.57 20.03 0.54
C THR A 596 25.54 21.14 0.34
N VAL A 597 25.46 22.10 1.27
CA VAL A 597 24.56 23.26 1.17
C VAL A 597 25.38 24.50 0.91
N ILE A 598 25.08 25.22 -0.18
CA ILE A 598 25.76 26.44 -0.60
C ILE A 598 24.73 27.57 -0.63
N ILE A 599 24.98 28.64 0.12
CA ILE A 599 24.07 29.78 0.20
C ILE A 599 24.85 31.06 -0.09
N LYS A 600 24.38 31.83 -1.07
CA LYS A 600 24.87 33.16 -1.40
C LYS A 600 23.89 34.22 -0.90
N GLU A 601 24.36 35.14 -0.07
CA GLU A 601 23.61 36.30 0.43
C GLU A 601 24.41 37.58 0.10
N GLY A 602 23.96 38.31 -0.93
CA GLY A 602 24.77 39.35 -1.56
C GLY A 602 26.08 38.78 -2.10
N ASP A 603 27.21 39.26 -1.59
CA ASP A 603 28.56 38.79 -1.95
C ASP A 603 29.11 37.73 -0.99
N LYS A 604 28.39 37.42 0.09
CA LYS A 604 28.82 36.42 1.07
C LYS A 604 28.34 35.04 0.65
N ILE A 605 29.21 34.05 0.77
CA ILE A 605 28.85 32.65 0.56
C ILE A 605 29.18 31.84 1.80
N SER A 606 28.23 30.99 2.18
CA SER A 606 28.44 29.92 3.15
C SER A 606 28.32 28.57 2.46
N ILE A 607 29.33 27.71 2.64
CA ILE A 607 29.25 26.28 2.30
C ILE A 607 29.17 25.50 3.61
N ARG A 608 28.17 24.63 3.72
CA ARG A 608 28.05 23.66 4.81
C ARG A 608 28.19 22.25 4.24
N ARG A 609 29.07 21.44 4.84
CA ARG A 609 29.26 20.03 4.48
C ARG A 609 29.68 19.21 5.70
N LYS A 610 29.01 18.09 5.99
CA LYS A 610 29.37 17.18 7.11
C LYS A 610 29.59 17.91 8.45
N GLY A 611 28.80 18.94 8.73
CA GLY A 611 28.91 19.76 9.94
C GLY A 611 30.01 20.84 9.92
N LEU A 612 30.87 20.89 8.91
CA LEU A 612 31.82 21.99 8.70
C LEU A 612 31.14 23.15 7.98
N LEU A 613 31.44 24.37 8.42
CA LEU A 613 30.95 25.62 7.82
C LEU A 613 32.15 26.42 7.32
N GLU A 614 32.17 26.69 6.02
CA GLU A 614 33.14 27.57 5.37
C GLU A 614 32.44 28.84 4.90
N GLN A 615 33.09 29.98 5.10
CA GLN A 615 32.58 31.28 4.67
C GLN A 615 33.64 32.01 3.85
N TYR A 616 33.21 32.59 2.73
CA TYR A 616 34.05 33.43 1.87
C TYR A 616 33.22 34.55 1.26
N THR A 617 33.90 35.58 0.78
CA THR A 617 33.30 36.69 0.05
C THR A 617 33.71 36.58 -1.40
N LEU A 618 32.76 36.64 -2.33
CA LEU A 618 33.07 36.66 -3.76
C LEU A 618 33.86 37.91 -4.11
N GLU A 619 34.90 37.76 -4.91
CA GLU A 619 35.58 38.90 -5.51
C GLU A 619 34.68 39.55 -6.58
N ALA A 620 34.86 40.86 -6.80
CA ALA A 620 34.06 41.61 -7.76
C ALA A 620 34.17 41.01 -9.17
N GLY A 621 33.04 40.52 -9.71
CA GLY A 621 32.95 39.91 -11.03
C GLY A 621 33.22 38.39 -11.08
N GLU A 622 33.50 37.74 -9.94
CA GLU A 622 33.58 36.27 -9.90
C GLU A 622 32.16 35.66 -9.98
N PRO A 623 31.88 34.76 -10.94
CA PRO A 623 30.56 34.18 -11.10
C PRO A 623 30.30 33.14 -10.01
N PHE A 624 29.08 33.17 -9.45
CA PHE A 624 28.65 32.19 -8.44
C PHE A 624 28.69 30.74 -8.98
N THR A 625 28.57 30.56 -10.30
CA THR A 625 28.74 29.25 -10.96
C THR A 625 30.07 28.58 -10.63
N ARG A 626 31.16 29.35 -10.59
CA ARG A 626 32.50 28.80 -10.33
C ARG A 626 32.60 28.12 -8.97
N VAL A 627 31.81 28.59 -8.01
CA VAL A 627 31.77 28.10 -6.65
C VAL A 627 31.10 26.73 -6.60
N TYR A 628 29.82 26.64 -6.94
CA TYR A 628 29.10 25.38 -6.77
C TYR A 628 29.62 24.30 -7.73
N LEU A 629 30.11 24.69 -8.92
CA LEU A 629 30.67 23.72 -9.84
C LEU A 629 31.95 23.05 -9.28
N LYS A 630 32.72 23.70 -8.38
CA LYS A 630 33.86 23.05 -7.69
C LYS A 630 33.39 21.94 -6.75
N GLU A 631 32.25 22.13 -6.12
CA GLU A 631 31.67 21.19 -5.16
C GLU A 631 30.98 19.99 -5.81
N ILE A 632 30.69 20.04 -7.11
CA ILE A 632 30.03 18.94 -7.85
C ILE A 632 30.78 17.61 -7.69
N GLY A 633 32.12 17.63 -7.71
CA GLY A 633 32.95 16.42 -7.56
C GLY A 633 32.84 15.76 -6.17
N THR A 634 32.02 16.29 -5.26
CA THR A 634 31.76 15.69 -3.94
C THR A 634 30.51 14.81 -3.90
N ILE A 635 29.68 14.85 -4.95
CA ILE A 635 28.37 14.20 -5.06
C ILE A 635 28.41 13.05 -6.07
N VAL A 636 29.16 13.28 -7.15
CA VAL A 636 29.31 12.45 -8.34
C VAL A 636 30.47 11.48 -8.11
#